data_AF-A0A8G2EUY8-F1
#
_entry.id   AF-A0A8G2EUY8-F1
#
_cell.length_a   1.000
_cell.length_b   1.000
_cell.length_c   1.000
_cell.angle_alpha   90.00
_cell.angle_beta   90.00
_cell.angle_gamma   90.00
#
_symmetry.space_group_name_H-M   'P 1'
#
loop_
_entity.id
_entity.type
_entity.pdbx_description
1 polymer ?
#
loop_
_entity_poly.entity_id
_entity_poly.type
_entity_poly.pdbx_seq_one_letter_code
_entity_poly.pdbx_strand_id
1 'polypeptide(L)' 'MSTDDRTASMRHAFEAMTALNGLTLPPERVETIYEGFVGLQAMTADLRRPRTAAAEPAGIFVPDTIIRSAAP' A
#
# COMPACT_ATOMS: atom_id res chain seq x y z
N MET A 1 -11.29 8.52 21.71
CA MET A 1 -10.21 9.14 20.92
C MET A 1 -10.79 10.39 20.30
N SER A 2 -10.23 11.56 20.62
CA SER A 2 -10.68 12.84 20.06
C SER A 2 -10.39 12.90 18.55
N THR A 3 -11.07 13.80 17.83
CA THR A 3 -10.78 14.08 16.42
C THR A 3 -9.33 14.56 16.24
N ASP A 4 -8.85 15.37 17.18
CA ASP A 4 -7.49 15.90 17.16
C ASP A 4 -6.45 14.79 17.34
N ASP A 5 -6.70 13.85 18.25
CA ASP A 5 -5.84 12.67 18.45
C ASP A 5 -5.72 11.82 17.18
N ARG A 6 -6.84 11.68 16.44
CA ARG A 6 -6.86 10.92 15.18
C ARG A 6 -6.02 11.61 14.11
N THR A 7 -6.15 12.93 13.97
CA THR A 7 -5.39 13.71 12.99
C THR A 7 -3.89 13.66 13.29
N ALA A 8 -3.51 13.84 14.55
CA ALA A 8 -2.12 13.73 14.99
C ALA A 8 -1.54 12.33 14.72
N SER A 9 -2.30 11.28 15.01
CA SER A 9 -1.90 9.90 14.71
C SER A 9 -1.68 9.66 13.20
N MET A 10 -2.56 10.20 12.36
CA MET A 10 -2.45 10.05 10.91
C MET A 10 -1.24 10.79 10.33
N ARG A 11 -0.95 11.99 10.86
CA ARG A 11 0.24 12.76 10.48
C ARG A 11 1.53 12.03 10.83
N HIS A 12 1.62 11.47 12.03
CA HIS A 12 2.79 10.68 12.43
C HIS A 12 2.95 9.42 11.57
N ALA A 13 1.86 8.74 11.21
CA ALA A 13 1.93 7.58 10.32
C ALA A 13 2.47 7.96 8.94
N PHE A 14 2.03 9.10 8.39
CA PHE A 14 2.55 9.64 7.14
C PHE A 14 4.07 9.90 7.20
N GLU A 15 4.52 10.62 8.23
CA GLU A 15 5.94 10.95 8.45
C GLU A 15 6.80 9.70 8.63
N ALA A 16 6.30 8.70 9.36
CA ALA A 16 7.00 7.42 9.53
C ALA A 16 7.16 6.69 8.19
N MET A 17 6.14 6.68 7.33
CA MET A 17 6.23 6.02 6.03
C MET A 17 7.17 6.72 5.06
N THR A 18 7.15 8.06 5.00
CA THR A 18 8.07 8.79 4.13
C THR A 18 9.51 8.58 4.57
N ALA A 19 9.78 8.61 5.88
CA ALA A 19 11.10 8.32 6.44
C ALA A 19 11.55 6.88 6.16
N LEU A 20 10.68 5.89 6.37
CA LEU A 20 11.00 4.46 6.13
C LEU A 20 11.40 4.18 4.68
N ASN A 21 10.79 4.89 3.73
CA ASN A 21 11.07 4.75 2.30
C ASN A 21 12.15 5.71 1.80
N GLY A 22 12.80 6.48 2.67
CA GLY A 22 13.84 7.45 2.32
C GLY A 22 13.34 8.58 1.41
N LEU A 23 12.04 8.90 1.47
CA LEU A 23 11.43 9.92 0.62
C LEU A 23 11.66 11.31 1.23
N THR A 24 12.40 12.16 0.52
CA THR A 24 12.44 13.60 0.81
C THR A 24 11.39 14.29 -0.06
N LEU A 25 10.34 14.82 0.58
CA LEU A 25 9.28 15.53 -0.11
C LEU A 25 9.61 17.02 -0.19
N PRO A 26 9.41 17.67 -1.36
CA PRO A 26 9.50 19.12 -1.46
C PRO A 26 8.48 19.79 -0.52
N PRO A 27 8.85 20.83 0.25
CA PRO A 27 7.97 21.45 1.25
C PRO A 27 6.62 21.87 0.68
N GLU A 28 6.59 22.38 -0.55
CA GLU A 28 5.39 22.84 -1.25
C GLU A 28 4.44 21.70 -1.66
N ARG A 29 4.88 20.44 -1.58
CA ARG A 29 4.10 19.26 -1.95
C ARG A 29 3.66 18.39 -0.78
N VAL A 30 4.23 18.62 0.41
CA VAL A 30 4.01 17.77 1.60
C VAL A 30 2.52 17.66 1.91
N GLU A 31 1.80 18.78 1.95
CA GLU A 31 0.38 18.79 2.31
C GLU A 31 -0.49 18.11 1.25
N THR A 32 -0.24 18.37 -0.05
CA THR A 32 -0.97 17.69 -1.14
C THR A 32 -0.78 16.18 -1.11
N ILE A 33 0.44 15.71 -0.83
CA ILE A 33 0.73 14.27 -0.74
C ILE A 33 0.09 13.68 0.52
N TYR A 34 0.10 14.43 1.64
CA TYR A 34 -0.56 14.03 2.88
C TYR A 34 -2.08 13.89 2.69
N GLU A 35 -2.73 14.83 2.01
CA GLU A 35 -4.16 14.73 1.67
C GLU A 35 -4.47 13.47 0.87
N GLY A 36 -3.64 13.15 -0.13
CA GLY A 36 -3.75 11.91 -0.89
C GLY A 36 -3.59 10.66 -0.01
N PHE A 37 -2.63 10.68 0.92
CA PHE A 37 -2.42 9.60 1.89
C PHE A 37 -3.66 9.39 2.78
N VAL A 38 -4.25 10.46 3.32
CA VAL A 38 -5.47 10.38 4.13
C VAL A 38 -6.62 9.77 3.34
N GLY A 39 -6.81 10.19 2.09
CA GLY A 39 -7.83 9.64 1.20
C GLY A 39 -7.64 8.15 0.94
N LEU A 40 -6.41 7.73 0.63
CA LEU A 40 -6.09 6.31 0.42
C LEU A 40 -6.30 5.47 1.69
N GLN A 41 -5.97 5.99 2.86
CA GLN A 41 -6.20 5.30 4.13
C GLN A 41 -7.68 5.11 4.46
N ALA A 42 -8.54 6.05 4.07
CA ALA A 42 -9.97 5.85 4.16
C ALA A 42 -10.43 4.73 3.20
N MET A 43 -9.94 4.72 1.96
CA MET A 43 -10.29 3.70 0.97
C MET A 43 -9.82 2.28 1.34
N THR A 44 -8.65 2.14 1.97
CA THR A 44 -8.15 0.81 2.36
C THR A 44 -9.04 0.12 3.41
N ALA A 45 -9.76 0.88 4.23
CA ALA A 45 -10.76 0.33 5.14
C ALA A 45 -11.87 -0.42 4.38
N ASP A 46 -12.33 0.13 3.25
CA ASP A 46 -13.38 -0.48 2.42
C ASP A 46 -12.90 -1.68 1.59
N LEU A 47 -11.60 -1.72 1.29
CA LEU A 47 -10.96 -2.84 0.57
C LEU A 47 -10.74 -4.07 1.44
N ARG A 48 -10.80 -3.96 2.77
CA ARG A 48 -10.74 -5.09 3.71
C ARG A 48 -12.06 -5.86 3.75
N ARG A 49 -12.39 -6.54 2.65
CA ARG A 49 -13.44 -7.57 2.62
C ARG A 49 -12.90 -8.89 3.17
N PRO A 50 -13.75 -9.83 3.67
CA PRO A 50 -13.28 -11.14 4.08
C PRO A 50 -12.60 -11.82 2.89
N ARG A 51 -11.27 -11.94 2.97
CA ARG A 51 -10.46 -12.69 2.01
C ARG A 51 -10.65 -14.16 2.38
N THR A 52 -11.58 -14.83 1.72
CA THR A 52 -11.71 -16.29 1.85
C THR A 52 -10.54 -16.95 1.13
N ALA A 53 -10.29 -18.24 1.39
CA ALA A 53 -9.26 -18.99 0.65
C ALA A 53 -9.49 -19.00 -0.88
N ALA A 54 -10.71 -18.70 -1.35
CA ALA A 54 -11.03 -18.55 -2.77
C ALA A 54 -10.70 -17.15 -3.35
N ALA A 55 -10.30 -16.19 -2.51
CA ALA A 55 -9.90 -14.85 -2.95
C ALA A 55 -8.43 -14.86 -3.38
N GLU A 56 -8.15 -15.60 -4.44
CA GLU A 56 -6.83 -15.65 -5.07
C GLU A 56 -6.38 -14.26 -5.56
N PRO A 57 -5.07 -13.95 -5.51
CA PRO A 57 -4.55 -12.73 -6.12
C PRO A 57 -4.86 -12.69 -7.62
N ALA A 58 -5.07 -11.48 -8.17
CA ALA A 58 -5.33 -11.31 -9.60
C ALA A 58 -4.17 -11.79 -10.49
N GLY A 59 -2.94 -11.83 -9.96
CA GLY A 59 -1.78 -12.42 -10.60
C GLY A 59 -1.25 -13.57 -9.77
N ILE A 60 -1.19 -14.76 -10.35
CA ILE A 60 -0.53 -15.94 -9.77
C ILE A 60 0.77 -16.21 -10.51
N PHE A 61 1.83 -16.52 -9.77
CA PHE A 61 3.07 -16.98 -10.38
C PHE A 61 2.88 -18.40 -10.90
N VAL A 62 3.16 -18.61 -12.19
CA VAL A 62 3.15 -19.93 -12.82
C VAL A 62 4.60 -20.27 -13.19
N PRO A 63 5.22 -21.29 -12.57
CA PRO A 63 6.53 -21.75 -12.97
C PRO A 63 6.46 -22.30 -14.40
N ASP A 64 7.23 -21.71 -15.32
CA ASP A 64 7.31 -22.21 -16.69
C ASP A 64 8.11 -23.51 -16.70
N THR A 65 7.49 -24.62 -17.12
CA THR A 65 8.18 -25.92 -17.17
C THR A 65 8.97 -25.97 -18.46
N ILE A 66 10.27 -25.60 -18.43
CA ILE A 66 11.17 -25.80 -19.57
C ILE A 66 11.41 -27.31 -19.71
N ILE A 67 10.50 -28.01 -20.42
CA ILE A 67 10.80 -29.33 -20.96
C ILE A 67 11.74 -29.07 -22.14
N ARG A 68 13.05 -29.14 -21.90
CA ARG A 68 14.01 -29.29 -22.99
C ARG A 68 13.75 -30.66 -23.61
N SER A 69 12.96 -30.71 -24.67
CA SER A 69 12.94 -31.85 -25.57
C SER A 69 14.30 -31.93 -26.26
N ALA A 70 15.23 -32.66 -25.66
CA ALA A 70 16.36 -33.20 -26.40
C ALA A 70 15.81 -34.27 -27.34
N ALA A 71 15.44 -33.88 -28.54
CA ALA A 71 15.19 -34.82 -29.63
C ALA A 71 16.55 -35.19 -30.27
N PRO A 72 16.91 -36.48 -30.36
CA PRO A 72 17.87 -36.95 -31.36
C PRO A 72 17.24 -37.02 -32.76
#